data_AF-A0A1R1PCJ0-F1
#
_entry.id   AF-A0A1R1PCJ0-F1
#
_cell.length_a   1.000
_cell.length_b   1.000
_cell.length_c   1.000
_cell.angle_alpha   90.00
_cell.angle_beta   90.00
_cell.angle_gamma   90.00
#
_symmetry.space_group_name_H-M   'P 1'
#
loop_
_entity.id
_entity.type
_entity.pdbx_description
1 polymer ?
#
loop_
_entity_poly.entity_id
_entity_poly.type
_entity_poly.pdbx_seq_one_letter_code
_entity_poly.pdbx_strand_id
1 'polypeptide(L)'
;MASIIKLRINDPSTLRKCALEGHRFTAQEAVKAGFVEQAVPEKEIMPTAFKYAEIFAKKALNRGEAFRLIKTEVHRETIIALLSNELKPGSYLSKL
;
A
#
# COMPACT_ATOMS: atom_id res chain seq x y z
N MET A 1 9.15 -8.11 6.40
CA MET A 1 7.87 -8.20 5.70
C MET A 1 6.81 -7.49 6.53
N ALA A 2 6.85 -7.66 7.86
CA ALA A 2 5.98 -6.94 8.79
C ALA A 2 6.05 -5.40 8.66
N SER A 3 7.21 -4.79 8.41
CA SER A 3 7.35 -3.33 8.26
C SER A 3 6.54 -2.73 7.11
N ILE A 4 6.49 -3.42 5.97
CA ILE A 4 5.75 -2.97 4.77
C ILE A 4 4.24 -3.04 5.00
N ILE A 5 3.78 -4.13 5.61
CA ILE A 5 2.35 -4.31 5.89
C ILE A 5 1.89 -3.32 6.97
N LYS A 6 2.72 -3.10 8.00
CA LYS A 6 2.48 -2.10 9.05
C LYS A 6 2.39 -0.67 8.52
N LEU A 7 3.03 -0.35 7.39
CA LEU A 7 2.93 0.98 6.78
C LEU A 7 1.50 1.32 6.35
N ARG A 8 0.71 0.33 5.94
CA ARG A 8 -0.68 0.52 5.47
C ARG A 8 -1.71 0.11 6.51
N ILE A 9 -1.42 -0.92 7.29
CA ILE A 9 -2.30 -1.41 8.36
C ILE A 9 -1.79 -0.89 9.70
N ASN A 10 -2.40 0.19 10.19
CA ASN A 10 -2.07 0.76 11.50
C ASN A 10 -2.77 0.03 12.66
N ASP A 11 -3.89 -0.66 12.39
CA ASP A 11 -4.63 -1.37 13.43
C ASP A 11 -4.01 -2.76 13.72
N PRO A 12 -3.54 -3.02 14.97
CA PRO A 12 -2.95 -4.30 15.34
C PRO A 12 -3.89 -5.49 15.16
N SER A 13 -5.21 -5.29 15.33
CA SER A 13 -6.19 -6.37 15.20
C SER A 13 -6.30 -6.82 13.74
N THR A 14 -6.34 -5.87 12.81
CA THR A 14 -6.38 -6.10 11.37
C THR A 14 -5.07 -6.73 10.88
N LEU A 15 -3.92 -6.29 11.43
CA LEU A 15 -2.63 -6.88 11.10
C LEU A 15 -2.57 -8.36 11.51
N ARG A 16 -3.09 -8.70 12.70
CA ARG A 16 -3.15 -10.09 13.18
C ARG A 16 -4.04 -10.96 12.30
N LYS A 17 -5.25 -10.49 11.96
CA LYS A 17 -6.18 -11.20 11.06
C LYS A 17 -5.56 -11.45 9.68
N CYS A 18 -4.84 -10.46 9.16
CA CYS A 18 -4.16 -10.58 7.88
C CYS A 18 -2.99 -11.57 7.95
N ALA A 19 -2.10 -11.44 8.93
CA ALA A 19 -0.84 -12.17 8.98
C ALA A 19 -0.96 -13.60 9.52
N LEU A 20 -1.84 -13.84 10.50
CA LEU A 20 -1.93 -15.14 11.20
C LEU A 20 -3.15 -15.97 10.76
N GLU A 21 -4.26 -15.31 10.42
CA GLU A 21 -5.52 -16.01 10.13
C GLU A 21 -5.78 -16.16 8.62
N GLY A 22 -5.01 -15.47 7.76
CA GLY A 22 -5.23 -15.48 6.31
C GLY A 22 -6.62 -14.95 5.93
N HIS A 23 -7.15 -14.01 6.72
CA HIS A 23 -8.52 -13.53 6.58
C HIS A 23 -8.76 -12.84 5.23
N ARG A 24 -9.90 -13.17 4.60
CA ARG A 24 -10.33 -12.56 3.33
C ARG A 24 -11.21 -11.35 3.62
N PHE A 25 -10.70 -10.17 3.32
CA PHE A 25 -11.42 -8.92 3.52
C PHE A 25 -12.39 -8.64 2.37
N THR A 26 -13.59 -8.19 2.71
CA THR A 26 -14.52 -7.57 1.74
C THR A 26 -14.02 -6.18 1.35
N ALA A 27 -14.56 -5.61 0.25
CA ALA A 27 -14.16 -4.28 -0.21
C ALA A 27 -14.33 -3.18 0.86
N GLN A 28 -15.41 -3.23 1.64
CA GLN A 28 -15.66 -2.23 2.70
C GLN A 28 -14.72 -2.42 3.90
N GLU A 29 -14.45 -3.66 4.28
CA GLU A 29 -13.48 -3.95 5.33
C GLU A 29 -12.07 -3.54 4.90
N ALA A 30 -11.73 -3.72 3.62
CA ALA A 30 -10.44 -3.31 3.08
C ALA A 30 -10.22 -1.80 3.15
N VAL A 31 -11.27 -1.01 2.95
CA VAL A 31 -11.23 0.46 3.15
C VAL A 31 -10.98 0.79 4.63
N LYS A 32 -11.76 0.19 5.55
CA LYS A 32 -11.61 0.43 7.00
C LYS A 32 -10.23 0.01 7.52
N ALA A 33 -9.68 -1.06 6.96
CA ALA A 33 -8.38 -1.61 7.29
C ALA A 33 -7.19 -0.79 6.74
N GLY A 34 -7.43 0.17 5.83
CA GLY A 34 -6.38 0.96 5.20
C GLY A 34 -5.64 0.25 4.04
N PHE A 35 -6.16 -0.88 3.58
CA PHE A 35 -5.61 -1.57 2.40
C PHE A 35 -5.85 -0.74 1.13
N VAL A 36 -7.06 -0.22 0.97
CA VAL A 36 -7.49 0.58 -0.18
C VAL A 36 -8.08 1.91 0.31
N GLU A 37 -7.91 2.99 -0.44
CA GLU A 37 -8.49 4.28 -0.05
C GLU A 37 -10.01 4.36 -0.27
N GLN A 38 -10.55 3.68 -1.30
CA GLN A 38 -11.97 3.72 -1.64
C GLN A 38 -12.45 2.40 -2.27
N ALA A 39 -13.67 1.99 -1.93
CA ALA A 39 -14.39 0.91 -2.59
C ALA A 39 -15.47 1.49 -3.51
N VAL A 40 -15.51 1.03 -4.76
CA VAL A 40 -16.47 1.45 -5.78
C VAL A 40 -17.04 0.22 -6.49
N PRO A 41 -18.20 0.33 -7.17
CA PRO A 41 -18.70 -0.73 -8.04
C PRO A 41 -17.68 -1.13 -9.10
N GLU A 42 -17.70 -2.40 -9.51
CA GLU A 42 -16.70 -2.98 -10.42
C GLU A 42 -16.51 -2.17 -11.72
N LYS A 43 -17.62 -1.74 -12.32
CA LYS A 43 -17.64 -0.95 -13.57
C LYS A 43 -17.00 0.44 -13.40
N GLU A 44 -16.92 0.94 -12.17
CA GLU A 44 -16.40 2.27 -11.86
C GLU A 44 -14.95 2.25 -11.38
N ILE A 45 -14.33 1.08 -11.22
CA ILE A 45 -12.94 0.96 -10.73
C ILE A 45 -11.98 1.77 -11.62
N MET A 46 -11.98 1.51 -12.92
CA MET A 46 -11.08 2.18 -13.86
C MET A 46 -11.38 3.67 -14.01
N PRO A 47 -12.64 4.11 -14.25
CA PRO A 47 -12.98 5.54 -14.29
C PRO A 47 -12.55 6.30 -13.03
N THR A 48 -12.78 5.72 -11.85
CA THR A 48 -12.43 6.36 -10.57
C THR A 48 -10.92 6.44 -10.40
N ALA A 49 -10.19 5.37 -10.76
CA ALA A 49 -8.73 5.37 -10.71
C ALA A 49 -8.12 6.46 -11.63
N PHE A 50 -8.63 6.61 -12.86
CA PHE A 50 -8.20 7.67 -13.77
C PHE A 50 -8.46 9.07 -13.20
N LYS A 51 -9.64 9.28 -12.63
CA LYS A 51 -9.99 10.55 -11.98
C LYS A 51 -9.00 10.91 -10.87
N TYR A 52 -8.63 9.95 -10.02
CA TYR A 52 -7.60 10.17 -9.00
C TYR A 52 -6.23 10.44 -9.63
N ALA A 53 -5.84 9.67 -10.64
CA ALA A 53 -4.58 9.87 -11.34
C ALA A 53 -4.46 11.28 -11.91
N GLU A 54 -5.50 11.80 -12.56
CA GLU A 54 -5.54 13.18 -13.09
C GLU A 54 -5.39 14.25 -12.00
N ILE A 55 -6.03 14.05 -10.84
CA ILE A 55 -5.89 14.97 -9.70
C ILE A 55 -4.45 14.99 -9.19
N PHE A 56 -3.83 13.82 -9.03
CA PHE A 56 -2.47 13.71 -8.49
C PHE A 56 -1.38 13.98 -9.53
N ALA A 57 -1.65 13.83 -10.82
CA ALA A 57 -0.70 14.13 -11.90
C ALA A 57 -0.19 15.57 -11.83
N LYS A 58 -1.04 16.50 -11.36
CA LYS A 58 -0.66 17.91 -11.13
C LYS A 58 0.46 18.08 -10.08
N LYS A 59 0.67 17.09 -9.20
CA LYS A 59 1.77 17.09 -8.22
C LYS A 59 3.11 16.66 -8.83
N ALA A 60 3.13 16.19 -10.08
CA ALA A 60 4.32 15.80 -10.82
C ALA A 60 4.96 16.96 -11.61
N LEU A 61 4.48 18.20 -11.43
CA LEU A 61 5.12 19.39 -12.01
C LEU A 61 6.60 19.49 -11.60
N ASN A 62 7.44 20.08 -12.45
CA ASN A 62 8.90 20.17 -12.24
C ASN A 62 9.55 18.81 -11.96
N ARG A 63 9.25 17.81 -12.81
CA ARG A 63 9.72 16.41 -12.68
C ARG A 63 9.27 15.71 -11.38
N GLY A 64 8.34 16.30 -10.63
CA GLY A 64 7.82 15.74 -9.39
C GLY A 64 8.84 15.71 -8.25
N GLU A 65 9.89 16.55 -8.28
CA GLU A 65 10.97 16.50 -7.28
C GLU A 65 10.47 16.68 -5.85
N ALA A 66 9.62 17.67 -5.60
CA ALA A 66 9.04 17.91 -4.29
C ALA A 66 8.20 16.72 -3.81
N PHE A 67 7.36 16.17 -4.69
CA PHE A 67 6.54 15.00 -4.37
C PHE A 67 7.40 13.76 -4.06
N ARG A 68 8.48 13.57 -4.82
CA ARG A 68 9.47 12.51 -4.58
C ARG A 68 10.13 12.66 -3.22
N LEU A 69 10.60 13.85 -2.87
CA LEU A 69 11.24 14.10 -1.58
C LEU A 69 10.28 13.80 -0.42
N ILE A 70 9.05 14.32 -0.49
CA ILE A 70 8.02 14.07 0.54
C ILE A 70 7.75 12.57 0.67
N LYS A 71 7.52 11.87 -0.45
CA LYS A 71 7.24 10.42 -0.43
C LYS A 71 8.42 9.61 0.09
N THR A 72 9.64 10.04 -0.19
CA THR A 72 10.86 9.40 0.32
C THR A 72 10.98 9.57 1.83
N GLU A 73 10.69 10.76 2.35
CA GLU A 73 10.77 11.01 3.80
C GLU A 73 9.66 10.29 4.57
N VAL A 74 8.41 10.35 4.09
CA VAL A 74 7.26 9.67 4.72
C VAL A 74 7.47 8.16 4.80
N HIS A 75 8.19 7.57 3.85
CA HIS A 75 8.40 6.12 3.78
C HIS A 75 9.85 5.71 4.08
N ARG A 76 10.65 6.60 4.65
CA ARG A 76 12.10 6.42 4.83
C ARG A 76 12.46 5.10 5.50
N GLU A 77 11.85 4.80 6.65
CA GLU A 77 12.09 3.57 7.41
C GLU A 77 11.74 2.31 6.62
N THR A 78 10.63 2.35 5.86
CA THR A 78 10.18 1.22 5.05
C THR A 78 11.10 1.01 3.86
N ILE A 79 11.58 2.08 3.23
CA ILE A 79 12.55 2.03 2.13
C ILE A 79 13.87 1.41 2.62
N ILE A 80 14.37 1.85 3.78
CA ILE A 80 15.58 1.27 4.39
C ILE A 80 15.37 -0.22 4.67
N ALA A 81 14.25 -0.60 5.28
CA ALA A 81 13.93 -2.00 5.58
C ALA A 81 13.72 -2.88 4.33
N LEU A 82 13.33 -2.29 3.19
CA LEU A 82 13.24 -2.99 1.90
C LEU A 82 14.61 -3.18 1.27
N LEU A 83 15.45 -2.15 1.30
CA LEU A 83 16.77 -2.15 0.68
C LEU A 83 17.82 -2.93 1.49
N SER A 84 17.61 -3.11 2.79
CA SER A 84 18.52 -3.88 3.67
C SER A 84 18.57 -5.40 3.36
N ASN A 85 17.88 -5.87 2.31
CA ASN A 85 17.99 -7.22 1.74
C ASN A 85 17.59 -8.39 2.67
N GLU A 86 17.04 -8.10 3.86
CA GLU A 86 16.44 -9.12 4.74
C GLU A 86 15.10 -9.65 4.20
N LEU A 87 14.56 -9.03 3.14
CA LEU A 87 13.25 -9.32 2.58
C LEU A 87 13.31 -9.44 1.05
N LYS A 88 13.78 -10.59 0.55
CA LYS A 88 13.60 -10.93 -0.87
C LYS A 88 12.13 -11.32 -1.13
N PRO A 89 11.35 -10.51 -1.88
CA PRO A 89 9.98 -10.88 -2.24
C PRO A 89 10.01 -12.20 -3.02
N GLY A 90 9.21 -13.18 -2.61
CA GLY A 90 9.10 -14.49 -3.29
C GLY A 90 10.15 -15.53 -2.93
N SER A 91 11.10 -15.26 -2.02
CA SER A 91 12.10 -16.27 -1.61
C SER A 91 11.59 -17.32 -0.61
N TYR A 92 10.54 -17.00 0.16
CA TYR A 92 10.12 -17.83 1.30
C TYR A 92 9.01 -18.85 0.98
N LEU A 93 8.38 -18.79 -0.21
CA LEU A 93 7.23 -19.65 -0.57
C LEU A 93 7.24 -20.18 -2.01
N SER A 94 8.34 -20.06 -2.77
CA SER A 94 8.39 -20.59 -4.16
C SER A 94 8.46 -22.13 -4.25
N LYS A 95 8.27 -22.85 -3.14
CA LYS A 95 8.38 -24.32 -3.06
C LYS A 95 7.22 -25.00 -2.32
N LEU A 96 6.08 -24.33 -2.13
CA LEU A 96 4.85 -24.96 -1.65
C LEU A 96 3.75 -24.85 -2.69
#